data_AF-A0A7H0GME6-F1
#
_entry.id   AF-A0A7H0GME6-F1
#
_cell.length_a   1.000
_cell.length_b   1.000
_cell.length_c   1.000
_cell.angle_alpha   90.00
_cell.angle_beta   90.00
_cell.angle_gamma   90.00
#
_symmetry.space_group_name_H-M   'P 1'
#
loop_
_entity.id
_entity.type
_entity.pdbx_description
1 polymer ?
#
loop_
_entity_poly.entity_id
_entity_poly.type
_entity_poly.pdbx_seq_one_letter_code
_entity_poly.pdbx_strand_id
1 'polypeptide(L)'
;MRWTPEQVQQQLEQFRNDPSRWGTDHSKLLILVTGNLDEMYQGVAKRVQDCDTDADVFHAFTRRLSTIDVKEALAERLRPEQVARLGNQHLVFPSLDRNAYERLIADACARQVEAVRATLGLDIELTPSVLRTLYQNAVFPVQGTRPVFSTVHAVLGPSLGSAAVWSLQKLAQSASSPLREQCKLQLDMSADGKQLVMRLLNHAADAAVVAEQSLALHLEIDTLRQRAQPDFRALLAVHEAGHGLVYALLNHCAPTDVRINVASFEGGYASYAPRVAESRRMARDEICTTLAGRAAEIWVFGEDAVSTGAEEDLSSATRHAARYHRHWAMGERLSRSDVTHDVEQHVNTDIEASNAAIESTLQAELARAKQLLCDARVPFERLVAALMAQGFVDARQFGQVTGLELHARNDALEPWDAAWKRFVNKEVQTMIAAK
;
A
#
# COMPACT_ATOMS: atom_id res chain seq x y z
N MET A 1 20.73 -30.24 1.60
CA MET A 1 21.11 -31.67 1.45
C MET A 1 19.83 -32.47 1.33
N ARG A 2 19.64 -33.28 0.29
CA ARG A 2 18.47 -34.19 0.17
C ARG A 2 18.98 -35.62 0.35
N TRP A 3 18.42 -36.35 1.30
CA TRP A 3 18.67 -37.79 1.44
C TRP A 3 18.05 -38.56 0.27
N THR A 4 18.67 -39.66 -0.14
CA THR A 4 18.12 -40.55 -1.17
C THR A 4 17.00 -41.44 -0.58
N PRO A 5 16.10 -41.98 -1.41
CA PRO A 5 15.03 -42.87 -0.95
C PRO A 5 15.53 -44.08 -0.14
N GLU A 6 16.65 -44.70 -0.54
CA GLU A 6 17.22 -45.83 0.23
C GLU A 6 17.72 -45.38 1.62
N GLN A 7 18.32 -44.19 1.71
CA GLN A 7 18.78 -43.63 2.98
C GLN A 7 17.62 -43.37 3.94
N VAL A 8 16.51 -42.85 3.42
CA VAL A 8 15.29 -42.63 4.22
C VAL A 8 14.72 -43.95 4.71
N GLN A 9 14.62 -44.96 3.84
CA GLN A 9 14.10 -46.27 4.21
C GLN A 9 14.96 -46.97 5.27
N GLN A 10 16.28 -46.93 5.12
CA GLN A 10 17.20 -47.55 6.07
C GLN A 10 17.16 -46.87 7.44
N GLN A 11 17.04 -45.54 7.49
CA GLN A 11 16.85 -44.79 8.73
C GLN A 11 15.50 -45.10 9.38
N LEU A 12 14.43 -45.26 8.59
CA LEU A 12 13.10 -45.60 9.08
C LEU A 12 13.06 -47.01 9.70
N GLU A 13 13.71 -47.98 9.06
CA GLU A 13 13.83 -49.35 9.57
C GLU A 13 14.67 -49.40 10.87
N GLN A 14 15.79 -48.66 10.91
CA GLN A 14 16.61 -48.51 12.13
C GLN A 14 15.84 -47.86 13.28
N PHE A 15 15.02 -46.85 12.99
CA PHE A 15 14.17 -46.17 13.97
C PHE A 15 13.05 -47.08 14.51
N ARG A 16 12.44 -47.92 13.65
CA ARG A 16 11.37 -48.86 14.04
C ARG A 16 11.87 -50.02 14.91
N ASN A 17 13.12 -50.44 14.73
CA ASN A 17 13.68 -51.62 15.39
C ASN A 17 14.27 -51.33 16.79
N ASP A 18 14.34 -50.06 17.22
CA ASP A 18 14.84 -49.67 18.54
C ASP A 18 13.89 -48.67 19.25
N PRO A 19 12.94 -49.17 20.07
CA PRO A 19 11.98 -48.34 20.81
C PRO A 19 12.62 -47.36 21.80
N SER A 20 13.88 -47.58 22.20
CA SER A 20 14.60 -46.68 23.11
C SER A 20 15.03 -45.36 22.43
N ARG A 21 15.07 -45.34 21.09
CA ARG A 21 15.36 -44.14 20.28
C ARG A 21 14.14 -43.25 20.02
N TRP A 22 12.97 -43.57 20.55
CA TRP A 22 11.80 -42.70 20.44
C TRP A 22 11.98 -41.36 21.18
N GLY A 23 12.88 -41.31 22.15
CA GLY A 23 13.38 -40.07 22.74
C GLY A 23 14.42 -39.43 21.83
N THR A 24 14.02 -38.91 20.67
CA THR A 24 14.92 -38.10 19.84
C THR A 24 15.22 -36.78 20.56
N ASP A 25 16.50 -36.47 20.73
CA ASP A 25 16.96 -35.18 21.27
C ASP A 25 16.74 -34.09 20.22
N HIS A 26 15.71 -33.27 20.43
CA HIS A 26 15.38 -32.13 19.57
C HIS A 26 16.03 -30.82 20.04
N SER A 27 16.98 -30.85 20.98
CA SER A 27 17.67 -29.65 21.49
C SER A 27 18.35 -28.80 20.40
N LYS A 28 18.63 -29.40 19.23
CA LYS A 28 19.21 -28.74 18.05
C LYS A 28 18.22 -28.58 16.88
N LEU A 29 16.93 -28.86 17.08
CA LEU A 29 15.92 -28.75 16.04
C LEU A 29 15.47 -27.28 15.90
N LEU A 30 15.71 -26.69 14.72
CA LEU A 30 15.13 -25.41 14.32
C LEU A 30 13.90 -25.69 13.45
N ILE A 31 12.72 -25.24 13.90
CA ILE A 31 11.48 -25.28 13.13
C ILE A 31 11.19 -23.86 12.62
N LEU A 32 11.15 -23.68 11.31
CA LEU A 32 10.75 -22.44 10.67
C LEU A 32 9.32 -22.63 10.14
N VAL A 33 8.36 -21.91 10.72
CA VAL A 33 6.98 -21.90 10.25
C VAL A 33 6.82 -20.69 9.32
N THR A 34 6.55 -20.95 8.05
CA THR A 34 6.34 -19.91 7.04
C THR A 34 4.88 -19.94 6.59
N GLY A 35 4.20 -18.81 6.63
CA GLY A 35 2.83 -18.67 6.16
C GLY A 35 2.47 -17.21 5.94
N ASN A 36 1.46 -16.96 5.11
CA ASN A 36 0.93 -15.62 4.90
C ASN A 36 -0.06 -15.26 6.00
N LEU A 37 0.09 -14.06 6.54
CA LEU A 37 -0.77 -13.49 7.56
C LEU A 37 -1.26 -12.13 7.04
N ASP A 38 -2.16 -12.20 6.06
CA ASP A 38 -2.63 -11.04 5.32
C ASP A 38 -3.42 -10.07 6.22
N GLU A 39 -3.99 -10.60 7.32
CA GLU A 39 -4.70 -9.86 8.35
C GLU A 39 -3.81 -8.84 9.07
N MET A 40 -2.49 -9.07 9.15
CA MET A 40 -1.55 -8.07 9.71
C MET A 40 -1.54 -6.77 8.92
N TYR A 41 -2.00 -6.80 7.67
CA TYR A 41 -1.97 -5.66 6.77
C TYR A 41 -3.38 -5.06 6.58
N GLN A 42 -4.36 -5.39 7.43
CA GLN A 42 -5.71 -4.82 7.35
C GLN A 42 -5.65 -3.27 7.37
N GLY A 43 -6.30 -2.65 6.38
CA GLY A 43 -6.23 -1.20 6.11
C GLY A 43 -5.37 -0.81 4.90
N VAL A 44 -4.38 -1.65 4.52
CA VAL A 44 -3.55 -1.48 3.30
C VAL A 44 -3.75 -2.67 2.34
N ALA A 45 -3.87 -3.89 2.87
CA ALA A 45 -4.02 -5.12 2.08
C ALA A 45 -5.43 -5.40 1.56
N LYS A 46 -6.46 -4.72 2.08
CA LYS A 46 -7.83 -4.83 1.54
C LYS A 46 -8.08 -3.89 0.34
N ARG A 47 -7.20 -2.88 0.16
CA ARG A 47 -7.11 -1.94 -0.96
C ARG A 47 -6.14 -2.40 -2.08
N VAL A 48 -5.94 -3.72 -2.24
CA VAL A 48 -4.88 -4.33 -3.07
C VAL A 48 -5.21 -4.35 -4.57
N GLN A 49 -5.83 -3.29 -5.07
CA GLN A 49 -5.82 -2.98 -6.50
C GLN A 49 -4.87 -1.82 -6.86
N ASP A 50 -4.17 -1.26 -5.87
CA ASP A 50 -3.20 -0.19 -6.09
C ASP A 50 -1.85 -0.72 -6.59
N CYS A 51 -1.83 -0.90 -7.91
CA CYS A 51 -0.65 -1.03 -8.75
C CYS A 51 0.45 0.04 -8.50
N ASP A 52 0.13 1.16 -7.84
CA ASP A 52 0.99 2.35 -7.76
C ASP A 52 1.31 2.83 -6.32
N THR A 53 1.13 1.99 -5.28
CA THR A 53 1.65 2.35 -3.94
C THR A 53 3.17 2.48 -3.98
N ASP A 54 3.70 3.64 -3.59
CA ASP A 54 5.16 3.86 -3.56
C ASP A 54 5.84 2.93 -2.56
N ALA A 55 7.00 2.38 -2.95
CA ALA A 55 7.74 1.40 -2.15
C ALA A 55 8.13 1.95 -0.77
N ASP A 56 8.48 3.23 -0.65
CA ASP A 56 8.89 3.81 0.64
C ASP A 56 7.70 3.98 1.58
N VAL A 57 6.52 4.27 1.04
CA VAL A 57 5.27 4.34 1.81
C VAL A 57 4.92 2.96 2.36
N PHE A 58 4.92 1.94 1.49
CA PHE A 58 4.62 0.57 1.91
C PHE A 58 5.67 0.06 2.90
N HIS A 59 6.94 0.41 2.72
CA HIS A 59 8.02 0.11 3.65
C HIS A 59 7.82 0.76 5.02
N ALA A 60 7.50 2.06 5.05
CA ALA A 60 7.25 2.79 6.29
C ALA A 60 6.07 2.22 7.07
N PHE A 61 5.02 1.76 6.37
CA PHE A 61 3.88 1.07 6.96
C PHE A 61 4.30 -0.27 7.57
N THR A 62 4.92 -1.15 6.79
CA THR A 62 5.29 -2.50 7.26
C THR A 62 6.31 -2.48 8.40
N ARG A 63 7.12 -1.42 8.51
CA ARG A 63 8.02 -1.19 9.65
C ARG A 63 7.33 -0.90 10.98
N ARG A 64 6.06 -0.49 10.96
CA ARG A 64 5.28 -0.25 12.18
C ARG A 64 4.68 -1.54 12.73
N LEU A 65 4.64 -2.60 11.93
CA LEU A 65 4.13 -3.90 12.35
C LEU A 65 5.02 -4.49 13.45
N SER A 66 4.37 -4.95 14.50
CA SER A 66 4.96 -5.45 15.71
C SER A 66 4.56 -6.91 15.95
N THR A 67 5.13 -7.51 16.98
CA THR A 67 4.73 -8.86 17.43
C THR A 67 3.30 -8.90 17.97
N ILE A 68 2.71 -7.75 18.31
CA ILE A 68 1.32 -7.67 18.77
C ILE A 68 0.40 -7.89 17.57
N ASP A 69 0.67 -7.22 16.45
CA ASP A 69 -0.09 -7.35 15.20
C ASP A 69 -0.05 -8.79 14.68
N VAL A 70 1.11 -9.47 14.81
CA VAL A 70 1.25 -10.91 14.49
C VAL A 70 0.28 -11.74 15.33
N LYS A 71 0.15 -11.46 16.63
CA LYS A 71 -0.70 -12.24 17.54
C LYS A 71 -2.19 -11.96 17.31
N GLU A 72 -2.56 -10.70 17.10
CA GLU A 72 -3.94 -10.34 16.75
C GLU A 72 -4.37 -11.02 15.46
N ALA A 73 -3.54 -10.96 14.42
CA ALA A 73 -3.84 -11.61 13.15
C ALA A 73 -3.86 -13.15 13.25
N LEU A 74 -3.00 -13.75 14.09
CA LEU A 74 -3.07 -15.20 14.37
C LEU A 74 -4.33 -15.58 15.17
N ALA A 75 -4.80 -14.70 16.06
CA ALA A 75 -6.00 -14.94 16.87
C ALA A 75 -7.28 -14.97 16.02
N GLU A 76 -7.31 -14.25 14.88
CA GLU A 76 -8.40 -14.38 13.89
C GLU A 76 -8.53 -15.81 13.32
N ARG A 77 -7.44 -16.61 13.35
CA ARG A 77 -7.38 -17.95 12.73
C ARG A 77 -7.22 -19.10 13.72
N LEU A 78 -6.68 -18.82 14.91
CA LEU A 78 -6.26 -19.83 15.89
C LEU A 78 -6.71 -19.43 17.29
N ARG A 79 -7.01 -20.43 18.13
CA ARG A 79 -7.37 -20.17 19.53
C ARG A 79 -6.18 -19.64 20.33
N PRO A 80 -6.39 -18.85 21.40
CA PRO A 80 -5.30 -18.26 22.18
C PRO A 80 -4.24 -19.27 22.67
N GLU A 81 -4.66 -20.47 23.07
CA GLU A 81 -3.73 -21.52 23.51
C GLU A 81 -2.89 -22.11 22.37
N GLN A 82 -3.37 -22.03 21.12
CA GLN A 82 -2.61 -22.43 19.93
C GLN A 82 -1.60 -21.34 19.54
N VAL A 83 -2.01 -20.07 19.60
CA VAL A 83 -1.11 -18.92 19.36
C VAL A 83 0.03 -18.92 20.38
N ALA A 84 -0.27 -19.19 21.66
CA ALA A 84 0.75 -19.27 22.71
C ALA A 84 1.81 -20.35 22.46
N ARG A 85 1.47 -21.45 21.76
CA ARG A 85 2.41 -22.53 21.40
C ARG A 85 3.38 -22.15 20.29
N LEU A 86 3.07 -21.11 19.50
CA LEU A 86 3.98 -20.59 18.47
C LEU A 86 5.12 -19.75 19.06
N GLY A 87 5.07 -19.47 20.37
CA GLY A 87 6.08 -18.72 21.10
C GLY A 87 6.02 -17.22 20.82
N ASN A 88 7.04 -16.50 21.28
CA ASN A 88 7.14 -15.04 21.18
C ASN A 88 8.30 -14.58 20.27
N GLN A 89 9.08 -15.51 19.71
CA GLN A 89 10.20 -15.21 18.84
C GLN A 89 9.71 -15.08 17.41
N HIS A 90 9.23 -13.90 17.04
CA HIS A 90 8.80 -13.59 15.69
C HIS A 90 9.87 -12.76 14.98
N LEU A 91 10.19 -13.13 13.74
CA LEU A 91 11.04 -12.36 12.84
C LEU A 91 10.14 -11.68 11.82
N VAL A 92 9.84 -10.40 12.05
CA VAL A 92 9.05 -9.59 11.12
C VAL A 92 10.02 -8.83 10.22
N PHE A 93 9.94 -9.07 8.91
CA PHE A 93 10.74 -8.36 7.92
C PHE A 93 9.86 -7.30 7.26
N PRO A 94 10.26 -6.02 7.28
CA PRO A 94 9.55 -5.01 6.51
C PRO A 94 9.68 -5.30 5.01
N SER A 95 8.76 -4.75 4.23
CA SER A 95 8.85 -4.79 2.76
C SER A 95 10.10 -4.05 2.27
N LEU A 96 10.42 -4.16 0.99
CA LEU A 96 11.57 -3.46 0.44
C LEU A 96 11.25 -1.98 0.19
N ASP A 97 12.22 -1.11 0.49
CA ASP A 97 12.15 0.30 0.13
C ASP A 97 12.49 0.52 -1.35
N ARG A 98 12.29 1.75 -1.84
CA ARG A 98 12.55 2.12 -3.23
C ARG A 98 13.97 1.84 -3.65
N ASN A 99 14.95 2.19 -2.81
CA ASN A 99 16.36 2.01 -3.09
C ASN A 99 16.70 0.52 -3.27
N ALA A 100 16.15 -0.36 -2.43
CA ALA A 100 16.32 -1.80 -2.58
C ALA A 100 15.76 -2.31 -3.91
N TYR A 101 14.59 -1.85 -4.33
CA TYR A 101 14.03 -2.19 -5.63
C TYR A 101 14.87 -1.67 -6.80
N GLU A 102 15.33 -0.42 -6.76
CA GLU A 102 16.20 0.16 -7.79
C GLU A 102 17.51 -0.63 -7.93
N ARG A 103 18.10 -1.07 -6.81
CA ARG A 103 19.30 -1.93 -6.81
C ARG A 103 19.00 -3.33 -7.37
N LEU A 104 17.87 -3.94 -7.01
CA LEU A 104 17.46 -5.24 -7.55
C LEU A 104 17.26 -5.20 -9.07
N ILE A 105 16.67 -4.13 -9.58
CA ILE A 105 16.52 -3.90 -11.03
C ILE A 105 17.89 -3.73 -11.67
N ALA A 106 18.75 -2.88 -11.13
CA ALA A 106 20.10 -2.67 -11.65
C ALA A 106 20.89 -3.99 -11.72
N ASP A 107 20.87 -4.79 -10.66
CA ASP A 107 21.54 -6.10 -10.62
C ASP A 107 20.94 -7.09 -11.62
N ALA A 108 19.60 -7.12 -11.77
CA ALA A 108 18.94 -7.97 -12.74
C ALA A 108 19.30 -7.59 -14.18
N CYS A 109 19.34 -6.29 -14.48
CA CYS A 109 19.75 -5.77 -15.78
C CYS A 109 21.23 -6.08 -16.06
N ALA A 110 22.12 -5.84 -15.09
CA ALA A 110 23.54 -6.11 -15.20
C ALA A 110 23.82 -7.58 -15.52
N ARG A 111 23.10 -8.52 -14.88
CA ARG A 111 23.23 -9.96 -15.19
C ARG A 111 22.86 -10.28 -16.64
N GLN A 112 21.83 -9.66 -17.21
CA GLN A 112 21.44 -9.89 -18.60
C GLN A 112 22.41 -9.26 -19.58
N VAL A 113 22.86 -8.04 -19.31
CA VAL A 113 23.89 -7.36 -20.10
C VAL A 113 25.18 -8.18 -20.12
N GLU A 114 25.64 -8.66 -18.97
CA GLU A 114 26.86 -9.46 -18.87
C GLU A 114 26.74 -10.80 -19.61
N ALA A 115 25.57 -11.43 -19.59
CA ALA A 115 25.33 -12.64 -20.38
C ALA A 115 25.49 -12.39 -21.89
N VAL A 116 25.01 -11.25 -22.39
CA VAL A 116 25.16 -10.86 -23.80
C VAL A 116 26.59 -10.46 -24.11
N ARG A 117 27.25 -9.71 -23.23
CA ARG A 117 28.67 -9.34 -23.35
C ARG A 117 29.55 -10.59 -23.42
N ALA A 118 29.36 -11.56 -22.53
CA ALA A 118 30.14 -12.80 -22.51
C ALA A 118 29.96 -13.64 -23.79
N THR A 119 28.78 -13.56 -24.42
CA THR A 119 28.46 -14.34 -25.62
C THR A 119 28.90 -13.66 -26.92
N LEU A 120 28.75 -12.33 -27.01
CA LEU A 120 28.90 -11.56 -28.26
C LEU A 120 30.05 -10.55 -28.24
N GLY A 121 30.63 -10.27 -27.08
CA GLY A 121 31.73 -9.31 -26.90
C GLY A 121 31.32 -7.85 -27.10
N LEU A 122 30.04 -7.51 -26.98
CA LEU A 122 29.54 -6.15 -27.14
C LEU A 122 29.57 -5.39 -25.80
N ASP A 123 30.07 -4.15 -25.81
CA ASP A 123 29.93 -3.24 -24.68
C ASP A 123 28.55 -2.59 -24.70
N ILE A 124 27.70 -2.92 -23.72
CA ILE A 124 26.32 -2.44 -23.64
C ILE A 124 26.16 -1.57 -22.41
N GLU A 125 25.60 -0.38 -22.60
CA GLU A 125 25.20 0.52 -21.52
C GLU A 125 23.70 0.75 -21.54
N LEU A 126 23.09 0.62 -20.36
CA LEU A 126 21.72 1.03 -20.13
C LEU A 126 21.73 2.42 -19.51
N THR A 127 20.97 3.35 -20.08
CA THR A 127 20.86 4.68 -19.49
C THR A 127 19.97 4.66 -18.24
N PRO A 128 20.06 5.69 -17.37
CA PRO A 128 19.17 5.80 -16.21
C PRO A 128 17.67 5.86 -16.56
N SER A 129 17.32 6.28 -17.78
CA SER A 129 15.93 6.33 -18.24
C SER A 129 15.34 4.91 -18.36
N VAL A 130 16.11 3.94 -18.89
CA VAL A 130 15.73 2.52 -18.97
C VAL A 130 15.44 1.97 -17.58
N LEU A 131 16.35 2.19 -16.62
CA LEU A 131 16.17 1.71 -15.24
C LEU A 131 14.93 2.32 -14.59
N ARG A 132 14.66 3.61 -14.83
CA ARG A 132 13.46 4.30 -14.33
C ARG A 132 12.18 3.72 -14.94
N THR A 133 12.14 3.48 -16.24
CA THR A 133 10.97 2.88 -16.91
C THR A 133 10.73 1.46 -16.41
N LEU A 134 11.78 0.67 -16.20
CA LEU A 134 11.67 -0.67 -15.62
C LEU A 134 11.14 -0.62 -14.19
N TYR A 135 11.63 0.30 -13.35
CA TYR A 135 11.07 0.49 -12.00
C TYR A 135 9.58 0.78 -12.05
N GLN A 136 9.19 1.75 -12.89
CA GLN A 136 7.81 2.19 -13.05
C GLN A 136 6.88 1.05 -13.51
N ASN A 137 7.36 0.08 -14.28
CA ASN A 137 6.56 -0.99 -14.86
C ASN A 137 6.73 -2.34 -14.15
N ALA A 138 7.58 -2.43 -13.12
CA ALA A 138 7.92 -3.71 -12.52
C ALA A 138 7.81 -3.74 -11.00
N VAL A 139 7.78 -2.59 -10.33
CA VAL A 139 7.73 -2.52 -8.88
C VAL A 139 6.30 -2.41 -8.39
N PHE A 140 5.87 -3.48 -7.73
CA PHE A 140 4.60 -3.60 -7.04
C PHE A 140 4.88 -4.06 -5.61
N PRO A 141 5.02 -3.15 -4.63
CA PRO A 141 5.53 -3.49 -3.30
C PRO A 141 4.77 -4.62 -2.60
N VAL A 142 3.45 -4.65 -2.78
CA VAL A 142 2.56 -5.69 -2.22
C VAL A 142 2.80 -7.07 -2.85
N GLN A 143 3.19 -7.12 -4.13
CA GLN A 143 3.48 -8.37 -4.85
C GLN A 143 4.94 -8.82 -4.70
N GLY A 144 5.75 -8.08 -3.95
CA GLY A 144 7.15 -8.39 -3.70
C GLY A 144 8.05 -8.16 -4.93
N THR A 145 9.06 -9.02 -5.11
CA THR A 145 10.11 -8.86 -6.14
C THR A 145 9.89 -9.70 -7.39
N ARG A 146 8.89 -10.58 -7.42
CA ARG A 146 8.67 -11.49 -8.55
C ARG A 146 8.32 -10.75 -9.84
N PRO A 147 7.42 -9.74 -9.85
CA PRO A 147 7.14 -8.94 -11.04
C PRO A 147 8.39 -8.25 -11.58
N VAL A 148 9.27 -7.77 -10.69
CA VAL A 148 10.54 -7.11 -11.05
C VAL A 148 11.37 -7.96 -12.01
N PHE A 149 11.64 -9.20 -11.65
CA PHE A 149 12.48 -10.07 -12.48
C PHE A 149 11.78 -10.50 -13.77
N SER A 150 10.48 -10.76 -13.72
CA SER A 150 9.69 -11.11 -14.90
C SER A 150 9.66 -9.97 -15.92
N THR A 151 9.40 -8.74 -15.49
CA THR A 151 9.36 -7.56 -16.38
C THR A 151 10.74 -7.25 -16.94
N VAL A 152 11.79 -7.28 -16.13
CA VAL A 152 13.17 -7.07 -16.61
C VAL A 152 13.51 -8.11 -17.68
N HIS A 153 13.16 -9.38 -17.48
CA HIS A 153 13.37 -10.43 -18.49
C HIS A 153 12.54 -10.25 -19.76
N ALA A 154 11.26 -9.92 -19.63
CA ALA A 154 10.36 -9.72 -20.77
C ALA A 154 10.75 -8.51 -21.62
N VAL A 155 11.21 -7.41 -20.98
CA VAL A 155 11.58 -6.17 -21.67
C VAL A 155 13.01 -6.25 -22.21
N LEU A 156 14.00 -6.55 -21.37
CA LEU A 156 15.41 -6.52 -21.79
C LEU A 156 15.84 -7.75 -22.58
N GLY A 157 15.29 -8.94 -22.32
CA GLY A 157 15.72 -10.17 -23.00
C GLY A 157 15.59 -10.08 -24.53
N PRO A 158 14.39 -9.87 -25.08
CA PRO A 158 14.17 -9.70 -26.52
C PRO A 158 14.87 -8.46 -27.09
N SER A 159 14.88 -7.38 -26.32
CA SER A 159 15.48 -6.10 -26.74
C SER A 159 16.99 -6.19 -26.90
N LEU A 160 17.69 -6.79 -25.93
CA LEU A 160 19.14 -6.99 -25.98
C LEU A 160 19.51 -7.91 -27.14
N GLY A 161 18.75 -8.98 -27.37
CA GLY A 161 18.95 -9.85 -28.53
C GLY A 161 18.79 -9.11 -29.85
N SER A 162 17.72 -8.32 -30.00
CA SER A 162 17.45 -7.53 -31.20
C SER A 162 18.51 -6.45 -31.43
N ALA A 163 18.90 -5.75 -30.36
CA ALA A 163 19.92 -4.71 -30.40
C ALA A 163 21.29 -5.27 -30.79
N ALA A 164 21.64 -6.45 -30.24
CA ALA A 164 22.89 -7.11 -30.56
C ALA A 164 22.94 -7.54 -32.03
N VAL A 165 21.88 -8.18 -32.56
CA VAL A 165 21.78 -8.56 -33.98
C VAL A 165 21.89 -7.33 -34.88
N TRP A 166 21.16 -6.26 -34.57
CA TRP A 166 21.22 -5.01 -35.32
C TRP A 166 22.62 -4.39 -35.31
N SER A 167 23.27 -4.31 -34.13
CA SER A 167 24.62 -3.76 -34.02
C SER A 167 25.61 -4.57 -34.87
N LEU A 168 25.52 -5.91 -34.86
CA LEU A 168 26.40 -6.76 -35.64
C LEU A 168 26.20 -6.57 -37.15
N GLN A 169 24.95 -6.39 -37.61
CA GLN A 169 24.65 -6.10 -39.01
C GLN A 169 25.24 -4.76 -39.45
N LYS A 170 25.13 -3.71 -38.60
CA LYS A 170 25.71 -2.40 -38.90
C LYS A 170 27.22 -2.42 -38.93
N LEU A 171 27.84 -3.09 -37.96
CA LEU A 171 29.29 -3.29 -37.91
C LEU A 171 29.81 -4.07 -39.12
N ALA A 172 29.04 -5.03 -39.65
CA ALA A 172 29.43 -5.79 -40.85
C ALA A 172 29.31 -4.98 -42.16
N GLN A 173 28.43 -3.98 -42.22
CA GLN A 173 28.24 -3.12 -43.40
C GLN A 173 29.31 -2.02 -43.50
N SER A 174 29.91 -1.63 -42.38
CA SER A 174 31.04 -0.71 -42.33
C SER A 174 32.32 -1.47 -42.68
N ALA A 175 32.84 -1.28 -43.90
CA ALA A 175 33.97 -2.02 -44.49
C ALA A 175 35.36 -1.81 -43.82
N SER A 176 35.41 -1.55 -42.52
CA SER A 176 36.64 -1.24 -41.77
C SER A 176 36.68 -2.07 -40.47
N SER A 177 37.64 -3.00 -40.38
CA SER A 177 37.96 -3.75 -39.15
C SER A 177 38.78 -2.87 -38.18
N PRO A 178 38.73 -3.01 -36.84
CA PRO A 178 37.85 -3.81 -36.00
C PRO A 178 36.91 -2.89 -35.18
N LEU A 179 35.74 -2.53 -35.71
CA LEU A 179 34.77 -1.70 -34.98
C LEU A 179 34.18 -2.37 -33.72
N ARG A 180 34.29 -3.71 -33.60
CA ARG A 180 33.79 -4.45 -32.40
C ARG A 180 34.43 -3.98 -31.09
N GLU A 181 35.70 -3.56 -31.12
CA GLU A 181 36.42 -3.09 -29.92
C GLU A 181 36.32 -1.57 -29.73
N GLN A 182 35.70 -0.85 -30.67
CA GLN A 182 35.66 0.62 -30.71
C GLN A 182 34.23 1.17 -30.63
N CYS A 183 33.22 0.33 -30.44
CA CYS A 183 31.83 0.77 -30.39
C CYS A 183 31.12 0.30 -29.13
N LYS A 184 30.35 1.21 -28.54
CA LYS A 184 29.51 0.99 -27.37
C LYS A 184 28.04 1.07 -27.79
N LEU A 185 27.26 0.07 -27.42
CA LEU A 185 25.82 0.04 -27.66
C LEU A 185 25.11 0.66 -26.45
N GLN A 186 24.51 1.82 -26.63
CA GLN A 186 23.68 2.45 -25.61
C GLN A 186 22.21 2.15 -25.87
N LEU A 187 21.52 1.68 -24.83
CA LEU A 187 20.07 1.50 -24.81
C LEU A 187 19.47 2.60 -23.95
N ASP A 188 18.57 3.37 -24.54
CA ASP A 188 17.88 4.50 -23.94
C ASP A 188 16.37 4.37 -24.14
N MET A 189 15.60 5.16 -23.41
CA MET A 189 14.14 5.24 -23.60
C MET A 189 13.75 6.55 -24.27
N SER A 190 12.75 6.50 -25.14
CA SER A 190 12.09 7.70 -25.65
C SER A 190 11.44 8.50 -24.53
N ALA A 191 11.22 9.80 -24.74
CA ALA A 191 10.63 10.69 -23.73
C ALA A 191 9.22 10.26 -23.28
N ASP A 192 8.49 9.54 -24.13
CA ASP A 192 7.16 9.00 -23.83
C ASP A 192 7.19 7.59 -23.19
N GLY A 193 8.38 6.99 -23.02
CA GLY A 193 8.59 5.67 -22.42
C GLY A 193 8.19 4.49 -23.31
N LYS A 194 7.75 4.72 -24.55
CA LYS A 194 7.16 3.67 -25.41
C LYS A 194 8.14 3.01 -26.36
N GLN A 195 9.30 3.62 -26.57
CA GLN A 195 10.29 3.11 -27.50
C GLN A 195 11.64 2.97 -26.83
N LEU A 196 12.28 1.83 -27.06
CA LEU A 196 13.68 1.61 -26.73
C LEU A 196 14.52 2.15 -27.89
N VAL A 197 15.33 3.16 -27.61
CA VAL A 197 16.25 3.76 -28.58
C VAL A 197 17.62 3.12 -28.42
N MET A 198 18.08 2.46 -29.48
CA MET A 198 19.37 1.77 -29.55
C MET A 198 20.34 2.66 -30.33
N ARG A 199 21.42 3.09 -29.68
CA ARG A 199 22.45 3.94 -30.29
C ARG A 199 23.79 3.21 -30.31
N LEU A 200 24.40 3.13 -31.48
CA LEU A 200 25.78 2.67 -31.62
C LEU A 200 26.69 3.91 -31.54
N LEU A 201 27.50 3.98 -30.48
CA LEU A 201 28.42 5.09 -30.20
C LEU A 201 29.84 4.64 -30.51
N ASN A 202 30.68 5.54 -31.02
CA ASN A 202 32.12 5.29 -31.13
C ASN A 202 32.81 5.57 -29.77
N HIS A 203 33.80 4.77 -29.39
CA HIS A 203 34.63 4.95 -28.19
C HIS A 203 35.56 6.18 -28.28
N ALA A 204 35.68 6.83 -29.43
CA ALA A 204 36.39 8.10 -29.57
C ALA A 204 35.79 9.20 -28.67
N ALA A 205 36.61 10.18 -28.27
CA ALA A 205 36.34 11.15 -27.20
C ALA A 205 35.02 11.96 -27.32
N ASP A 206 34.41 12.04 -28.51
CA ASP A 206 33.15 12.76 -28.76
C ASP A 206 31.88 11.88 -28.70
N ALA A 207 32.01 10.56 -28.48
CA ALA A 207 30.88 9.62 -28.41
C ALA A 207 29.85 9.81 -29.55
N ALA A 208 30.33 10.07 -30.77
CA ALA A 208 29.46 10.35 -31.90
C ALA A 208 28.55 9.15 -32.22
N VAL A 209 27.26 9.43 -32.44
CA VAL A 209 26.25 8.41 -32.80
C VAL A 209 26.51 7.96 -34.24
N VAL A 210 26.89 6.69 -34.39
CA VAL A 210 27.16 6.04 -35.68
C VAL A 210 25.86 5.58 -36.34
N ALA A 211 24.95 5.05 -35.54
CA ALA A 211 23.64 4.60 -35.98
C ALA A 211 22.64 4.65 -34.82
N GLU A 212 21.39 4.90 -35.14
CA GLU A 212 20.27 4.88 -34.20
C GLU A 212 19.12 4.06 -34.79
N GLN A 213 18.46 3.27 -33.94
CA GLN A 213 17.20 2.60 -34.26
C GLN A 213 16.31 2.56 -33.03
N SER A 214 15.01 2.72 -33.24
CA SER A 214 14.00 2.57 -32.18
C SER A 214 13.23 1.26 -32.32
N LEU A 215 12.94 0.62 -31.19
CA LEU A 215 12.08 -0.55 -31.07
C LEU A 215 10.85 -0.19 -30.23
N ALA A 216 9.65 -0.49 -30.72
CA ALA A 216 8.43 -0.30 -29.94
C ALA A 216 8.38 -1.30 -28.78
N LEU A 217 8.27 -0.79 -27.55
CA LEU A 217 8.04 -1.57 -26.35
C LEU A 217 6.55 -1.55 -26.02
N HIS A 218 5.97 -2.73 -25.84
CA HIS A 218 4.61 -2.88 -25.33
C HIS A 218 4.70 -3.10 -23.82
N LEU A 219 4.66 -2.02 -23.06
CA LEU A 219 4.60 -2.05 -21.61
C LEU A 219 3.11 -2.02 -21.20
N GLU A 220 2.61 -3.12 -20.63
CA GLU A 220 1.18 -3.30 -20.31
C GLU A 220 0.62 -2.19 -19.39
N ILE A 221 1.47 -1.66 -18.49
CA ILE A 221 1.08 -0.69 -17.45
C ILE A 221 1.07 0.75 -17.97
N ASP A 222 1.92 1.13 -18.94
CA ASP A 222 1.89 2.48 -19.53
C ASP A 222 0.57 2.76 -20.28
N THR A 223 -0.06 1.72 -20.84
CA THR A 223 -1.41 1.80 -21.41
C THR A 223 -2.51 2.01 -20.37
N LEU A 224 -2.32 1.54 -19.14
CA LEU A 224 -3.27 1.71 -18.02
C LEU A 224 -3.06 3.07 -17.31
N ARG A 225 -1.81 3.49 -17.11
CA ARG A 225 -1.45 4.78 -16.46
C ARG A 225 -1.74 6.01 -17.33
N GLN A 226 -1.70 5.91 -18.66
CA GLN A 226 -1.89 7.06 -19.56
C GLN A 226 -3.35 7.38 -19.90
N ARG A 227 -4.31 6.52 -19.52
CA ARG A 227 -5.74 6.87 -19.61
C ARG A 227 -6.24 7.53 -18.33
N ALA A 228 -5.50 8.52 -17.85
CA ALA A 228 -6.06 9.50 -16.92
C ALA A 228 -7.10 10.36 -17.67
N GLN A 229 -8.30 9.81 -17.86
CA GLN A 229 -9.45 10.60 -18.29
C GLN A 229 -9.57 11.77 -17.30
N PRO A 230 -9.62 13.04 -17.75
CA PRO A 230 -9.68 14.20 -16.86
C PRO A 230 -10.80 14.06 -15.80
N ASP A 231 -11.92 13.47 -16.20
CA ASP A 231 -13.06 13.18 -15.34
C ASP A 231 -12.70 12.20 -14.22
N PHE A 232 -11.91 11.16 -14.50
CA PHE A 232 -11.49 10.17 -13.51
C PHE A 232 -10.50 10.76 -12.50
N ARG A 233 -9.58 11.61 -12.96
CA ARG A 233 -8.68 12.36 -12.07
C ARG A 233 -9.45 13.33 -11.18
N ALA A 234 -10.50 13.96 -11.71
CA ALA A 234 -11.38 14.84 -10.95
C ALA A 234 -12.17 14.09 -9.89
N LEU A 235 -12.73 12.93 -10.24
CA LEU A 235 -13.42 12.03 -9.32
C LEU A 235 -12.54 11.69 -8.12
N LEU A 236 -11.33 11.15 -8.37
CA LEU A 236 -10.39 10.79 -7.30
C LEU A 236 -9.98 12.00 -6.46
N ALA A 237 -9.70 13.15 -7.09
CA ALA A 237 -9.28 14.36 -6.37
C ALA A 237 -10.37 14.88 -5.42
N VAL A 238 -11.63 14.86 -5.86
CA VAL A 238 -12.77 15.26 -5.04
C VAL A 238 -12.99 14.27 -3.89
N HIS A 239 -12.91 12.98 -4.19
CA HIS A 239 -13.09 11.92 -3.21
C HIS A 239 -12.04 11.97 -2.08
N GLU A 240 -10.75 11.98 -2.44
CA GLU A 240 -9.64 11.99 -1.48
C GLU A 240 -9.53 13.31 -0.71
N ALA A 241 -9.85 14.44 -1.36
CA ALA A 241 -9.94 15.71 -0.66
C ALA A 241 -11.04 15.70 0.43
N GLY A 242 -12.13 14.96 0.20
CA GLY A 242 -13.21 14.77 1.16
C GLY A 242 -12.69 14.15 2.46
N HIS A 243 -12.04 13.01 2.35
CA HIS A 243 -11.40 12.29 3.45
C HIS A 243 -10.37 13.15 4.18
N GLY A 244 -9.43 13.72 3.45
CA GLY A 244 -8.33 14.50 4.01
C GLY A 244 -8.82 15.73 4.78
N LEU A 245 -9.77 16.47 4.22
CA LEU A 245 -10.28 17.70 4.83
C LEU A 245 -11.15 17.41 6.06
N VAL A 246 -12.10 16.46 5.97
CA VAL A 246 -12.95 16.13 7.12
C VAL A 246 -12.12 15.57 8.27
N TYR A 247 -11.14 14.71 7.99
CA TYR A 247 -10.19 14.26 9.01
C TYR A 247 -9.49 15.44 9.70
N ALA A 248 -8.97 16.40 8.93
CA ALA A 248 -8.24 17.53 9.48
C ALA A 248 -9.12 18.47 10.33
N LEU A 249 -10.37 18.68 9.92
CA LEU A 249 -11.33 19.51 10.66
C LEU A 249 -11.74 18.85 11.99
N LEU A 250 -11.99 17.54 11.99
CA LEU A 250 -12.44 16.81 13.18
C LEU A 250 -11.31 16.58 14.20
N ASN A 251 -10.10 16.34 13.71
CA ASN A 251 -8.96 15.98 14.56
C ASN A 251 -8.00 17.14 14.83
N HIS A 252 -8.19 18.28 14.16
CA HIS A 252 -7.33 19.47 14.25
C HIS A 252 -5.85 19.19 13.92
N CYS A 253 -5.58 18.16 13.11
CA CYS A 253 -4.25 17.73 12.67
C CYS A 253 -4.26 17.34 11.20
N ALA A 254 -3.10 17.41 10.53
CA ALA A 254 -3.00 17.01 9.13
C ALA A 254 -3.05 15.48 8.99
N PRO A 255 -3.73 14.94 7.95
CA PRO A 255 -3.51 13.54 7.56
C PRO A 255 -2.04 13.32 7.19
N THR A 256 -1.55 12.08 7.29
CA THR A 256 -0.15 11.73 6.99
C THR A 256 0.21 12.12 5.56
N ASP A 257 -0.67 11.76 4.63
CA ASP A 257 -0.68 12.22 3.25
C ASP A 257 -2.05 11.95 2.61
N VAL A 258 -2.33 12.64 1.52
CA VAL A 258 -3.51 12.46 0.66
C VAL A 258 -3.02 12.33 -0.77
N ARG A 259 -3.38 11.25 -1.47
CA ARG A 259 -2.91 10.98 -2.85
C ARG A 259 -4.03 10.52 -3.76
N ILE A 260 -3.95 10.94 -5.01
CA ILE A 260 -4.75 10.37 -6.10
C ILE A 260 -3.85 9.51 -7.01
N ASN A 261 -4.27 8.28 -7.21
CA ASN A 261 -3.68 7.29 -8.08
C ASN A 261 -4.65 7.01 -9.25
N VAL A 262 -4.34 7.61 -10.39
CA VAL A 262 -5.21 7.57 -11.58
C VAL A 262 -5.10 6.23 -12.34
N ALA A 263 -4.32 5.27 -11.86
CA ALA A 263 -4.05 4.00 -12.54
C ALA A 263 -5.02 2.86 -12.14
N SER A 264 -5.77 3.02 -11.04
CA SER A 264 -6.71 2.02 -10.52
C SER A 264 -8.04 2.70 -10.14
N PHE A 265 -9.15 1.98 -10.30
CA PHE A 265 -10.51 2.46 -9.96
C PHE A 265 -10.67 2.78 -8.46
N GLU A 266 -9.90 2.10 -7.62
CA GLU A 266 -9.82 2.23 -6.16
C GLU A 266 -8.69 3.19 -5.71
N GLY A 267 -8.02 3.86 -6.65
CA GLY A 267 -6.71 4.47 -6.48
C GLY A 267 -6.71 5.83 -5.80
N GLY A 268 -7.01 5.89 -4.52
CA GLY A 268 -6.74 7.05 -3.69
C GLY A 268 -6.57 6.60 -2.25
N TYR A 269 -5.73 7.30 -1.48
CA TYR A 269 -5.72 7.04 -0.04
C TYR A 269 -5.33 8.26 0.79
N ALA A 270 -5.92 8.33 1.97
CA ALA A 270 -5.49 9.15 3.10
C ALA A 270 -5.05 8.26 4.27
N SER A 271 -3.84 8.47 4.81
CA SER A 271 -3.34 7.71 5.96
C SER A 271 -3.47 8.48 7.27
N TYR A 272 -4.06 7.84 8.27
CA TYR A 272 -4.30 8.39 9.61
C TYR A 272 -3.39 7.74 10.65
N ALA A 273 -3.18 8.40 11.78
CA ALA A 273 -2.45 7.79 12.87
C ALA A 273 -3.38 6.89 13.72
N PRO A 274 -2.93 5.69 14.11
CA PRO A 274 -3.72 4.79 14.95
C PRO A 274 -3.87 5.36 16.36
N ARG A 275 -5.05 5.15 16.97
CA ARG A 275 -5.39 5.63 18.31
C ARG A 275 -5.47 4.47 19.30
N VAL A 276 -4.99 4.68 20.52
CA VAL A 276 -4.92 3.64 21.57
C VAL A 276 -6.25 3.52 22.34
N ALA A 277 -7.06 4.58 22.38
CA ALA A 277 -8.37 4.59 23.02
C ALA A 277 -9.35 5.51 22.27
N GLU A 278 -10.61 5.10 22.16
CA GLU A 278 -11.65 5.81 21.41
C GLU A 278 -12.79 6.29 22.32
N SER A 279 -13.14 7.58 22.22
CA SER A 279 -14.34 8.15 22.83
C SER A 279 -15.55 8.02 21.91
N ARG A 280 -16.75 8.25 22.45
CA ARG A 280 -17.99 8.35 21.65
C ARG A 280 -17.89 9.36 20.51
N ARG A 281 -17.24 10.51 20.75
CA ARG A 281 -17.03 11.55 19.72
C ARG A 281 -16.06 11.03 18.65
N MET A 282 -14.92 10.51 19.08
CA MET A 282 -13.86 10.02 18.18
C MET A 282 -14.35 8.88 17.29
N ALA A 283 -15.15 7.94 17.81
CA ALA A 283 -15.73 6.86 17.03
C ALA A 283 -16.73 7.38 15.98
N ARG A 284 -17.51 8.41 16.29
CA ARG A 284 -18.38 9.09 15.30
C ARG A 284 -17.56 9.86 14.26
N ASP A 285 -16.50 10.51 14.70
CA ASP A 285 -15.58 11.25 13.82
C ASP A 285 -14.94 10.30 12.80
N GLU A 286 -14.56 9.08 13.20
CA GLU A 286 -14.03 8.06 12.30
C GLU A 286 -15.05 7.63 11.24
N ILE A 287 -16.30 7.39 11.64
CA ILE A 287 -17.40 7.08 10.69
C ILE A 287 -17.62 8.25 9.72
N CYS A 288 -17.60 9.49 10.24
CA CYS A 288 -17.76 10.70 9.45
C CYS A 288 -16.63 10.88 8.43
N THR A 289 -15.37 10.72 8.84
CA THR A 289 -14.20 10.74 7.95
C THR A 289 -14.27 9.63 6.90
N THR A 290 -14.70 8.43 7.27
CA THR A 290 -14.84 7.31 6.32
C THR A 290 -15.92 7.58 5.28
N LEU A 291 -17.00 8.29 5.61
CA LEU A 291 -18.05 8.63 4.65
C LEU A 291 -17.77 9.91 3.85
N ALA A 292 -16.65 10.58 4.11
CA ALA A 292 -16.37 11.90 3.56
C ALA A 292 -16.09 11.92 2.05
N GLY A 293 -15.47 10.88 1.50
CA GLY A 293 -15.27 10.76 0.04
C GLY A 293 -16.59 10.71 -0.71
N ARG A 294 -17.51 9.84 -0.26
CA ARG A 294 -18.90 9.77 -0.76
C ARG A 294 -19.64 11.11 -0.59
N ALA A 295 -19.50 11.77 0.56
CA ALA A 295 -20.14 13.06 0.80
C ALA A 295 -19.63 14.15 -0.17
N ALA A 296 -18.33 14.16 -0.47
CA ALA A 296 -17.72 15.08 -1.41
C ALA A 296 -18.22 14.83 -2.84
N GLU A 297 -18.31 13.56 -3.27
CA GLU A 297 -18.88 13.21 -4.58
C GLU A 297 -20.32 13.70 -4.73
N ILE A 298 -21.19 13.40 -3.75
CA ILE A 298 -22.59 13.84 -3.76
C ILE A 298 -22.68 15.38 -3.85
N TRP A 299 -21.80 16.07 -3.14
CA TRP A 299 -21.82 17.54 -3.12
C TRP A 299 -21.34 18.17 -4.42
N VAL A 300 -20.27 17.65 -5.01
CA VAL A 300 -19.62 18.25 -6.18
C VAL A 300 -20.24 17.76 -7.49
N PHE A 301 -20.55 16.47 -7.60
CA PHE A 301 -21.04 15.84 -8.84
C PHE A 301 -22.56 15.65 -8.85
N GLY A 302 -23.21 15.68 -7.68
CA GLY A 302 -24.66 15.45 -7.54
C GLY A 302 -24.99 13.98 -7.23
N GLU A 303 -26.24 13.73 -6.82
CA GLU A 303 -26.68 12.41 -6.31
C GLU A 303 -26.65 11.29 -7.36
N ASP A 304 -26.85 11.62 -8.64
CA ASP A 304 -26.85 10.64 -9.73
C ASP A 304 -25.45 10.28 -10.25
N ALA A 305 -24.44 11.10 -9.94
CA ALA A 305 -23.07 10.98 -10.47
C ALA A 305 -22.08 10.43 -9.44
N VAL A 306 -22.61 9.74 -8.43
CA VAL A 306 -21.88 9.13 -7.33
C VAL A 306 -21.22 7.83 -7.81
N SER A 307 -19.96 7.60 -7.45
CA SER A 307 -19.16 6.51 -8.03
C SER A 307 -19.36 5.17 -7.32
N THR A 308 -18.96 4.06 -7.94
CA THR A 308 -18.85 2.77 -7.22
C THR A 308 -17.58 2.67 -6.37
N GLY A 309 -16.68 3.67 -6.40
CA GLY A 309 -15.39 3.65 -5.71
C GLY A 309 -15.47 3.68 -4.17
N ALA A 310 -16.57 4.18 -3.59
CA ALA A 310 -16.74 4.22 -2.12
C ALA A 310 -17.31 2.91 -1.52
N GLU A 311 -17.24 1.78 -2.22
CA GLU A 311 -17.73 0.49 -1.68
C GLU A 311 -16.99 0.07 -0.41
N GLU A 312 -15.65 0.15 -0.42
CA GLU A 312 -14.84 -0.20 0.75
C GLU A 312 -15.07 0.79 1.91
N ASP A 313 -15.24 2.07 1.62
CA ASP A 313 -15.58 3.09 2.62
C ASP A 313 -16.93 2.81 3.27
N LEU A 314 -17.95 2.48 2.48
CA LEU A 314 -19.27 2.13 3.00
C LEU A 314 -19.21 0.88 3.87
N SER A 315 -18.48 -0.14 3.44
CA SER A 315 -18.26 -1.37 4.20
C SER A 315 -17.52 -1.10 5.52
N SER A 316 -16.48 -0.28 5.47
CA SER A 316 -15.70 0.12 6.65
C SER A 316 -16.53 0.97 7.62
N ALA A 317 -17.22 1.99 7.13
CA ALA A 317 -18.10 2.85 7.93
C ALA A 317 -19.20 2.02 8.61
N THR A 318 -19.80 1.07 7.89
CA THR A 318 -20.79 0.14 8.45
C THR A 318 -20.21 -0.71 9.56
N ARG A 319 -18.98 -1.23 9.39
CA ARG A 319 -18.27 -1.97 10.43
C ARG A 319 -17.98 -1.10 11.66
N HIS A 320 -17.53 0.15 11.47
CA HIS A 320 -17.28 1.09 12.56
C HIS A 320 -18.58 1.43 13.31
N ALA A 321 -19.66 1.71 12.60
CA ALA A 321 -20.98 1.96 13.19
C ALA A 321 -21.52 0.73 13.93
N ALA A 322 -21.31 -0.48 13.40
CA ALA A 322 -21.66 -1.71 14.09
C ALA A 322 -20.86 -1.88 15.39
N ARG A 323 -19.56 -1.57 15.42
CA ARG A 323 -18.75 -1.59 16.66
C ARG A 323 -19.24 -0.56 17.67
N TYR A 324 -19.52 0.66 17.21
CA TYR A 324 -20.07 1.75 18.02
C TYR A 324 -21.34 1.34 18.78
N HIS A 325 -22.30 0.71 18.10
CA HIS A 325 -23.56 0.27 18.72
C HIS A 325 -23.45 -1.05 19.47
N ARG A 326 -22.78 -2.05 18.89
CA ARG A 326 -22.82 -3.45 19.36
C ARG A 326 -21.74 -3.81 20.37
N HIS A 327 -20.55 -3.22 20.25
CA HIS A 327 -19.38 -3.59 21.06
C HIS A 327 -19.12 -2.59 22.17
N TRP A 328 -19.21 -1.29 21.85
CA TRP A 328 -18.89 -0.23 22.80
C TRP A 328 -20.11 0.36 23.51
N ALA A 329 -21.32 -0.08 23.11
CA ALA A 329 -22.58 0.42 23.66
C ALA A 329 -22.65 1.96 23.68
N MET A 330 -22.06 2.60 22.67
CA MET A 330 -22.03 4.05 22.53
C MET A 330 -23.30 4.59 21.85
N GLY A 331 -24.30 3.75 21.59
CA GLY A 331 -25.64 4.15 21.14
C GLY A 331 -26.53 4.66 22.29
N GLU A 332 -27.80 4.90 22.00
CA GLU A 332 -28.80 5.19 23.06
C GLU A 332 -29.11 3.96 23.91
N ARG A 333 -29.01 2.78 23.29
CA ARG A 333 -29.20 1.49 23.94
C ARG A 333 -27.87 0.94 24.43
N LEU A 334 -27.81 0.53 25.68
CA LEU A 334 -26.79 -0.40 26.15
C LEU A 334 -27.03 -1.76 25.48
N SER A 335 -26.12 -2.15 24.58
CA SER A 335 -26.20 -3.43 23.89
C SER A 335 -25.95 -4.60 24.85
N ARG A 336 -26.66 -5.72 24.64
CA ARG A 336 -26.37 -6.98 25.32
C ARG A 336 -25.27 -7.69 24.52
N SER A 337 -24.13 -7.94 25.15
CA SER A 337 -23.16 -8.92 24.64
C SER A 337 -23.57 -10.30 25.15
N ASP A 338 -23.78 -11.26 24.25
CA ASP A 338 -23.93 -12.64 24.67
C ASP A 338 -22.58 -13.16 25.17
N VAL A 339 -22.58 -13.84 26.31
CA VAL A 339 -21.38 -14.51 26.83
C VAL A 339 -21.24 -15.82 26.06
N THR A 340 -20.49 -15.79 24.96
CA THR A 340 -20.09 -17.01 24.26
C THR A 340 -18.93 -17.67 25.03
N HIS A 341 -18.68 -18.97 24.81
CA HIS A 341 -17.48 -19.63 25.35
C HIS A 341 -16.18 -19.15 24.69
N ASP A 342 -16.28 -18.29 23.66
CA ASP A 342 -15.16 -17.80 22.87
C ASP A 342 -15.02 -16.29 23.09
N VAL A 343 -14.08 -15.93 23.96
CA VAL A 343 -13.93 -14.58 24.54
C VAL A 343 -13.71 -13.47 23.52
N GLU A 344 -13.31 -13.81 22.28
CA GLU A 344 -13.06 -12.86 21.19
C GLU A 344 -14.25 -12.72 20.22
N GLN A 345 -15.24 -13.61 20.31
CA GLN A 345 -16.49 -13.49 19.54
C GLN A 345 -17.52 -12.71 20.34
N HIS A 346 -17.30 -11.40 20.49
CA HIS A 346 -18.31 -10.44 20.96
C HIS A 346 -19.40 -10.22 19.90
N VAL A 347 -20.10 -11.28 19.51
CA VAL A 347 -21.22 -11.18 18.58
C VAL A 347 -22.44 -10.75 19.39
N ASN A 348 -22.81 -9.48 19.27
CA ASN A 348 -24.18 -9.09 19.59
C ASN A 348 -25.09 -9.68 18.49
N THR A 349 -25.85 -10.71 18.83
CA THR A 349 -26.74 -11.43 17.91
C THR A 349 -28.08 -10.72 17.71
N ASP A 350 -28.34 -9.58 18.38
CA ASP A 350 -29.47 -8.70 18.09
C ASP A 350 -29.17 -7.82 16.86
N ILE A 351 -28.87 -8.51 15.76
CA ILE A 351 -28.47 -7.93 14.48
C ILE A 351 -29.60 -7.03 13.96
N GLU A 352 -30.83 -7.52 14.01
CA GLU A 352 -31.99 -6.82 13.47
C GLU A 352 -32.32 -5.53 14.23
N ALA A 353 -32.39 -5.56 15.57
CA ALA A 353 -32.75 -4.35 16.34
C ALA A 353 -31.65 -3.27 16.35
N SER A 354 -30.42 -3.60 15.96
CA SER A 354 -29.32 -2.64 15.90
C SER A 354 -29.08 -2.07 14.49
N ASN A 355 -29.60 -2.70 13.43
CA ASN A 355 -29.41 -2.23 12.06
C ASN A 355 -29.98 -0.83 11.83
N ALA A 356 -31.21 -0.56 12.29
CA ALA A 356 -31.83 0.77 12.13
C ALA A 356 -31.02 1.89 12.78
N ALA A 357 -30.41 1.62 13.95
CA ALA A 357 -29.56 2.59 14.64
C ALA A 357 -28.21 2.79 13.90
N ILE A 358 -27.65 1.72 13.33
CA ILE A 358 -26.45 1.77 12.49
C ILE A 358 -26.72 2.61 11.25
N GLU A 359 -27.79 2.32 10.51
CA GLU A 359 -28.20 3.07 9.31
C GLU A 359 -28.46 4.54 9.62
N SER A 360 -29.16 4.83 10.72
CA SER A 360 -29.38 6.21 11.17
C SER A 360 -28.08 6.93 11.49
N THR A 361 -27.10 6.25 12.08
CA THR A 361 -25.78 6.82 12.37
C THR A 361 -25.01 7.09 11.07
N LEU A 362 -25.02 6.14 10.12
CA LEU A 362 -24.38 6.34 8.82
C LEU A 362 -24.97 7.54 8.08
N GLN A 363 -26.30 7.67 8.06
CA GLN A 363 -26.99 8.82 7.45
C GLN A 363 -26.62 10.14 8.15
N ALA A 364 -26.60 10.15 9.48
CA ALA A 364 -26.25 11.35 10.26
C ALA A 364 -24.80 11.78 10.03
N GLU A 365 -23.85 10.84 10.01
CA GLU A 365 -22.44 11.16 9.79
C GLU A 365 -22.13 11.51 8.32
N LEU A 366 -22.86 10.95 7.35
CA LEU A 366 -22.78 11.37 5.94
C LEU A 366 -23.27 12.83 5.78
N ALA A 367 -24.40 13.18 6.40
CA ALA A 367 -24.92 14.55 6.39
C ALA A 367 -23.96 15.51 7.09
N ARG A 368 -23.36 15.09 8.21
CA ARG A 368 -22.34 15.85 8.93
C ARG A 368 -21.10 16.08 8.08
N ALA A 369 -20.59 15.04 7.39
CA ALA A 369 -19.44 15.15 6.50
C ALA A 369 -19.72 16.17 5.38
N LYS A 370 -20.90 16.08 4.74
CA LYS A 370 -21.34 17.05 3.73
C LYS A 370 -21.37 18.48 4.27
N GLN A 371 -21.91 18.68 5.48
CA GLN A 371 -21.95 20.01 6.10
C GLN A 371 -20.54 20.56 6.37
N LEU A 372 -19.64 19.75 6.91
CA LEU A 372 -18.24 20.14 7.15
C LEU A 372 -17.53 20.56 5.86
N LEU A 373 -17.75 19.81 4.78
CA LEU A 373 -17.20 20.15 3.46
C LEU A 373 -17.78 21.46 2.91
N CYS A 374 -19.09 21.66 3.03
CA CYS A 374 -19.76 22.91 2.63
C CYS A 374 -19.21 24.12 3.41
N ASP A 375 -19.07 24.00 4.72
CA ASP A 375 -18.57 25.07 5.60
C ASP A 375 -17.09 25.39 5.30
N ALA A 376 -16.31 24.37 4.93
CA ALA A 376 -14.90 24.49 4.57
C ALA A 376 -14.66 24.52 3.04
N ARG A 377 -15.58 25.13 2.27
CA ARG A 377 -15.52 25.15 0.79
C ARG A 377 -14.19 25.65 0.23
N VAL A 378 -13.67 26.77 0.74
CA VAL A 378 -12.42 27.37 0.23
C VAL A 378 -11.21 26.45 0.46
N PRO A 379 -10.99 25.93 1.69
CA PRO A 379 -10.00 24.87 1.92
C PRO A 379 -10.16 23.65 1.01
N PHE A 380 -11.39 23.19 0.78
CA PHE A 380 -11.69 22.04 -0.08
C PHE A 380 -11.28 22.28 -1.54
N GLU A 381 -11.70 23.40 -2.13
CA GLU A 381 -11.37 23.75 -3.51
C GLU A 381 -9.85 23.85 -3.73
N ARG A 382 -9.11 24.40 -2.75
CA ARG A 382 -7.65 24.47 -2.80
C ARG A 382 -7.00 23.10 -2.74
N LEU A 383 -7.50 22.20 -1.89
CA LEU A 383 -7.00 20.83 -1.78
C LEU A 383 -7.25 20.04 -3.05
N VAL A 384 -8.46 20.12 -3.62
CA VAL A 384 -8.80 19.48 -4.91
C VAL A 384 -7.89 19.99 -6.02
N ALA A 385 -7.69 21.32 -6.12
CA ALA A 385 -6.81 21.90 -7.13
C ALA A 385 -5.35 21.42 -6.99
N ALA A 386 -4.85 21.30 -5.75
CA ALA A 386 -3.51 20.77 -5.49
C ALA A 386 -3.39 19.29 -5.90
N LEU A 387 -4.38 18.45 -5.55
CA LEU A 387 -4.41 17.04 -5.95
C LEU A 387 -4.51 16.87 -7.46
N MET A 388 -5.37 17.65 -8.14
CA MET A 388 -5.45 17.65 -9.60
C MET A 388 -4.12 18.04 -10.24
N ALA A 389 -3.41 19.03 -9.70
CA ALA A 389 -2.13 19.49 -10.26
C ALA A 389 -0.96 18.53 -9.97
N GLN A 390 -0.84 18.04 -8.74
CA GLN A 390 0.38 17.36 -8.26
C GLN A 390 0.19 15.86 -8.00
N GLY A 391 -1.05 15.40 -7.85
CA GLY A 391 -1.38 14.01 -7.54
C GLY A 391 -1.24 13.63 -6.07
N PHE A 392 -0.63 14.48 -5.23
CA PHE A 392 -0.42 14.22 -3.80
C PHE A 392 -0.29 15.52 -3.00
N VAL A 393 -0.60 15.44 -1.71
CA VAL A 393 -0.33 16.48 -0.69
C VAL A 393 0.15 15.78 0.58
N ASP A 394 1.36 16.11 1.05
CA ASP A 394 1.90 15.56 2.31
C ASP A 394 1.44 16.37 3.55
N ALA A 395 1.61 15.81 4.75
CA ALA A 395 1.23 16.46 6.00
C ALA A 395 1.83 17.88 6.20
N ARG A 396 3.05 18.13 5.66
CA ARG A 396 3.74 19.42 5.83
C ARG A 396 3.15 20.50 4.91
N GLN A 397 2.70 20.09 3.73
CA GLN A 397 2.06 20.95 2.75
C GLN A 397 0.58 21.18 3.07
N PHE A 398 -0.08 20.23 3.72
CA PHE A 398 -1.53 20.21 3.91
C PHE A 398 -2.08 21.52 4.51
N GLY A 399 -1.52 22.00 5.63
CA GLY A 399 -1.95 23.25 6.26
C GLY A 399 -1.73 24.48 5.38
N GLN A 400 -0.64 24.53 4.61
CA GLN A 400 -0.35 25.63 3.69
C GLN A 400 -1.31 25.65 2.50
N VAL A 401 -1.62 24.48 1.93
CA VAL A 401 -2.54 24.32 0.80
C VAL A 401 -3.97 24.68 1.21
N THR A 402 -4.45 24.11 2.31
CA THR A 402 -5.82 24.31 2.79
C THR A 402 -6.03 25.68 3.45
N GLY A 403 -4.96 26.27 4.01
CA GLY A 403 -5.04 27.48 4.83
C GLY A 403 -5.59 27.22 6.23
N LEU A 404 -5.64 25.96 6.67
CA LEU A 404 -6.08 25.60 8.02
C LEU A 404 -4.93 25.73 9.02
N GLU A 405 -5.23 26.30 10.19
CA GLU A 405 -4.34 26.29 11.34
C GLU A 405 -4.50 24.95 12.09
N LEU A 406 -3.54 24.05 11.91
CA LEU A 406 -3.52 22.72 12.48
C LEU A 406 -2.50 22.67 13.62
N HIS A 407 -2.95 22.37 14.84
CA HIS A 407 -2.14 22.49 16.07
C HIS A 407 -2.03 21.18 16.86
N ALA A 408 -2.85 20.17 16.56
CA ALA A 408 -2.85 18.91 17.29
C ALA A 408 -1.82 17.91 16.74
N ARG A 409 -1.29 17.06 17.62
CA ARG A 409 -0.50 15.88 17.22
C ARG A 409 -1.44 14.79 16.68
N ASN A 410 -0.92 13.93 15.79
CA ASN A 410 -1.74 12.91 15.14
C ASN A 410 -2.31 11.84 16.12
N ASP A 411 -1.76 11.74 17.34
CA ASP A 411 -2.18 10.82 18.39
C ASP A 411 -3.06 11.46 19.48
N ALA A 412 -3.61 12.66 19.24
CA ALA A 412 -4.41 13.38 20.23
C ALA A 412 -5.61 12.54 20.70
N LEU A 413 -5.58 12.17 21.99
CA LEU A 413 -6.69 11.58 22.72
C LEU A 413 -7.65 12.68 23.22
N GLU A 414 -8.83 12.28 23.67
CA GLU A 414 -9.65 13.18 24.48
C GLU A 414 -8.84 13.77 25.64
N PRO A 415 -9.10 15.02 26.05
CA PRO A 415 -8.45 15.63 27.19
C PRO A 415 -9.05 15.10 28.51
N TRP A 416 -9.03 13.78 28.71
CA TRP A 416 -9.57 13.11 29.89
C TRP A 416 -8.92 13.61 31.19
N ASP A 417 -7.62 13.90 31.16
CA ASP A 417 -6.91 14.49 32.31
C ASP A 417 -7.43 15.90 32.66
N ALA A 418 -7.68 16.74 31.64
CA ALA A 418 -8.26 18.06 31.88
C ALA A 418 -9.70 17.95 32.39
N ALA A 419 -10.49 17.03 31.85
CA ALA A 419 -11.85 16.75 32.33
C ALA A 419 -11.85 16.27 33.79
N TRP A 420 -10.90 15.40 34.16
CA TRP A 420 -10.70 14.96 35.54
C TRP A 420 -10.34 16.13 36.47
N LYS A 421 -9.41 17.01 36.06
CA LYS A 421 -9.06 18.22 36.82
C LYS A 421 -10.26 19.12 37.04
N ARG A 422 -11.10 19.35 36.01
CA ARG A 422 -12.35 20.13 36.14
C ARG A 422 -13.34 19.47 37.10
N PHE A 423 -13.46 18.15 37.07
CA PHE A 423 -14.31 17.39 37.99
C PHE A 423 -13.82 17.54 39.45
N VAL A 424 -12.52 17.37 39.70
CA VAL A 424 -11.91 17.56 41.02
C VAL A 424 -12.09 18.99 41.53
N ASN A 425 -12.00 19.98 40.64
CA ASN A 425 -12.24 21.39 40.94
C ASN A 425 -13.73 21.75 41.12
N LYS A 426 -14.65 20.78 41.03
CA LYS A 426 -16.11 20.98 41.11
C LYS A 426 -16.67 21.96 40.08
N GLU A 427 -15.98 22.12 38.95
CA GLU A 427 -16.44 22.93 37.82
C GLU A 427 -17.47 22.19 36.95
N VAL A 428 -17.69 20.89 37.24
CA VAL A 428 -18.74 20.08 36.63
C VAL A 428 -19.88 19.96 37.63
N GLN A 429 -20.98 20.67 37.40
CA GLN A 429 -22.21 20.46 38.17
C GLN A 429 -22.73 19.05 37.90
N THR A 430 -22.96 18.28 38.96
CA THR A 430 -23.66 16.99 38.91
C THR A 430 -25.05 17.19 38.30
N MET A 431 -25.21 16.89 37.01
CA MET A 431 -26.51 16.54 36.44
C MET A 431 -26.89 15.14 36.94
N ILE A 432 -27.20 15.02 38.22
CA ILE A 432 -28.09 13.97 38.71
C ILE A 432 -29.44 14.65 38.93
N ALA A 433 -30.10 15.00 37.83
CA ALA A 433 -31.54 15.17 37.86
C ALA A 433 -32.12 13.77 37.76
N ALA A 434 -32.62 13.26 38.88
CA ALA A 434 -33.41 12.05 38.93
C ALA A 434 -34.56 12.15 37.94
N LYS A 435 -34.68 11.15 37.05
CA LYS A 435 -35.95 10.71 36.47
C LYS A 435 -35.86 9.23 36.16
#